data_AF-A0A150KXM7-F1
#
_entry.id   AF-A0A150KXM7-F1
#
_cell.length_a   1.000
_cell.length_b   1.000
_cell.length_c   1.000
_cell.angle_alpha   90.00
_cell.angle_beta   90.00
_cell.angle_gamma   90.00
#
_symmetry.space_group_name_H-M   'P 1'
#
loop_
_entity.id
_entity.type
_entity.pdbx_description
1 polymer ?
#
loop_
_entity_poly.entity_id
_entity_poly.type
_entity_poly.pdbx_seq_one_letter_code
_entity_poly.pdbx_strand_id
1 'polypeptide(L)'
;MKKVLLFVIVASLAVLLFGCGGSDDKKPSKDVAAKVENKKDTDKEDFKSYVNDVTPIINEIAQSFGKDFEDLKQQNVDGKINDAELGEAIGSNLVPQGVKLQDKVEQIRPPKKLRDTHELLINMIAKNQQAMTEIVAAISAGDASKITSANDLLTEARKLERDYAYEMEDIAKGYGLELSDMK
;
A
#
# COMPACT_ATOMS: atom_id res chain seq x y z
N MET A 1 -1.46 6.23 -26.18
CA MET A 1 -2.66 5.53 -25.65
C MET A 1 -3.09 6.25 -24.40
N LYS A 2 -4.36 6.67 -24.35
CA LYS A 2 -4.89 7.67 -23.42
C LYS A 2 -5.00 7.08 -22.00
N LYS A 3 -4.45 7.78 -21.01
CA LYS A 3 -4.64 7.49 -19.58
C LYS A 3 -6.10 7.80 -19.23
N VAL A 4 -6.84 6.80 -18.79
CA VAL A 4 -8.17 6.98 -18.20
C VAL A 4 -8.04 6.53 -16.75
N LEU A 5 -7.99 7.49 -15.84
CA LEU A 5 -8.29 7.26 -14.44
C LEU A 5 -9.36 8.29 -14.10
N LEU A 6 -10.60 7.81 -14.14
CA LEU A 6 -11.82 8.60 -14.07
C LEU A 6 -12.31 8.49 -12.63
N PHE A 7 -11.84 9.37 -11.76
CA PHE A 7 -12.45 9.55 -10.44
C PHE A 7 -13.61 10.53 -10.58
N VAL A 8 -14.82 9.98 -10.44
CA VAL A 8 -16.06 10.74 -10.47
C VAL A 8 -16.14 11.63 -9.23
N ILE A 9 -16.18 12.93 -9.47
CA ILE A 9 -16.44 13.99 -8.50
C ILE A 9 -17.89 13.90 -8.03
N VAL A 10 -18.11 13.84 -6.72
CA VAL A 10 -19.33 14.36 -6.10
C VAL A 10 -18.93 15.42 -5.08
N ALA A 11 -18.92 16.67 -5.53
CA ALA A 11 -18.87 17.84 -4.68
C ALA A 11 -20.21 17.98 -3.97
N SER A 12 -20.18 18.22 -2.65
CA SER A 12 -21.29 18.88 -1.96
C SER A 12 -20.74 19.95 -1.00
N LEU A 13 -21.17 21.17 -1.29
CA LEU A 13 -21.01 22.42 -0.56
C LEU A 13 -21.71 22.39 0.81
N ALA A 14 -21.11 23.05 1.82
CA ALA A 14 -21.74 23.99 2.76
C ALA A 14 -20.67 24.50 3.76
N VAL A 15 -20.23 25.78 3.80
CA VAL A 15 -20.91 27.05 4.15
C VAL A 15 -20.67 27.47 5.63
N LEU A 16 -19.92 28.58 5.74
CA LEU A 16 -19.99 29.72 6.69
C LEU A 16 -19.33 29.71 8.08
N LEU A 17 -18.37 30.64 8.20
CA LEU A 17 -18.24 31.78 9.15
C LEU A 17 -18.59 31.58 10.63
N PHE A 18 -17.64 31.92 11.50
CA PHE A 18 -17.69 32.81 12.70
C PHE A 18 -16.32 32.62 13.41
N GLY A 19 -15.59 33.60 13.94
CA GLY A 19 -15.76 35.03 14.12
C GLY A 19 -14.48 35.58 14.79
N CYS A 20 -14.21 36.88 14.57
CA CYS A 20 -13.17 37.63 15.29
C CYS A 20 -13.44 37.66 16.79
N GLY A 21 -12.40 37.56 17.62
CA GLY A 21 -12.48 37.95 19.02
C GLY A 21 -11.17 37.77 19.77
N GLY A 22 -10.59 38.88 20.24
CA GLY A 22 -9.62 38.89 21.33
C GLY A 22 -8.23 39.42 20.97
N SER A 23 -8.05 40.73 21.12
CA SER A 23 -6.74 41.36 21.22
C SER A 23 -6.06 40.92 22.52
N ASP A 24 -4.85 40.38 22.42
CA ASP A 24 -3.86 40.40 23.50
C ASP A 24 -2.47 40.61 22.90
N ASP A 25 -1.89 41.76 23.21
CA ASP A 25 -0.53 42.16 22.85
C ASP A 25 0.49 41.22 23.50
N LYS A 26 0.86 40.16 22.80
CA LYS A 26 2.14 39.48 22.98
C LYS A 26 2.89 39.43 21.66
N LYS A 27 3.85 40.35 21.55
CA LYS A 27 4.91 40.39 20.53
C LYS A 27 5.46 38.96 20.32
N PRO A 28 5.24 38.30 19.16
CA PRO A 28 5.79 36.98 18.93
C PRO A 28 7.29 37.13 18.67
N SER A 29 8.08 36.43 19.48
CA SER A 29 9.51 36.22 19.19
C SER A 29 9.62 35.56 17.82
N LYS A 30 10.33 36.22 16.89
CA LYS A 30 10.56 35.78 15.50
C LYS A 30 11.23 34.41 15.39
N ASP A 31 11.79 33.88 16.48
CA ASP A 31 12.52 32.61 16.48
C ASP A 31 11.63 31.36 16.49
N VAL A 32 10.33 31.49 16.86
CA VAL A 32 9.43 30.33 16.93
C VAL A 32 8.76 30.04 15.58
N ALA A 33 8.38 31.07 14.82
CA ALA A 33 7.75 30.91 13.51
C ALA A 33 8.72 30.31 12.47
N ALA A 34 9.96 30.77 12.44
CA ALA A 34 10.98 30.27 11.51
C ALA A 34 11.34 28.79 11.74
N LYS A 35 11.25 28.30 12.99
CA LYS A 35 11.55 26.90 13.33
C LYS A 35 10.41 25.94 13.00
N VAL A 36 9.17 26.43 12.96
CA VAL A 36 7.97 25.65 12.65
C VAL A 36 7.79 25.49 11.13
N GLU A 37 8.05 26.54 10.34
CA GLU A 37 8.05 26.43 8.87
C GLU A 37 9.11 25.44 8.37
N ASN A 38 10.34 25.56 8.87
CA ASN A 38 11.47 24.71 8.44
C ASN A 38 11.27 23.21 8.74
N LYS A 39 10.57 22.89 9.84
CA LYS A 39 10.22 21.49 10.18
C LYS A 39 9.15 20.92 9.25
N LYS A 40 8.15 21.73 8.86
CA LYS A 40 7.08 21.27 7.97
C LYS A 40 7.59 20.98 6.57
N ASP A 41 8.56 21.76 6.09
CA ASP A 41 9.22 21.51 4.80
C ASP A 41 10.09 20.26 4.83
N THR A 42 10.79 19.99 5.94
CA THR A 42 11.58 18.76 6.12
C THR A 42 10.68 17.52 6.13
N ASP A 43 9.60 17.53 6.91
CA ASP A 43 8.64 16.41 6.99
C ASP A 43 7.99 16.08 5.62
N LYS A 44 7.80 17.11 4.77
CA LYS A 44 7.25 16.98 3.43
C LYS A 44 8.23 16.33 2.46
N GLU A 45 9.51 16.70 2.51
CA GLU A 45 10.55 16.06 1.68
C GLU A 45 10.82 14.62 2.12
N ASP A 46 10.83 14.36 3.44
CA ASP A 46 10.92 13.00 3.99
C ASP A 46 9.78 12.09 3.48
N PHE A 47 8.55 12.63 3.43
CA PHE A 47 7.40 11.91 2.87
C PHE A 47 7.57 11.59 1.39
N LYS A 48 8.01 12.54 0.56
CA LYS A 48 8.27 12.30 -0.86
C LYS A 48 9.36 11.26 -1.07
N SER A 49 10.45 11.33 -0.29
CA SER A 49 11.52 10.33 -0.36
C SER A 49 10.97 8.94 -0.05
N TYR A 50 10.18 8.80 1.01
CA TYR A 50 9.54 7.54 1.35
C TYR A 50 8.63 7.02 0.23
N VAL A 51 7.79 7.88 -0.37
CA VAL A 51 6.94 7.50 -1.52
C VAL A 51 7.81 6.97 -2.67
N ASN A 52 8.89 7.66 -3.02
CA ASN A 52 9.79 7.22 -4.09
C ASN A 52 10.45 5.86 -3.78
N ASP A 53 10.75 5.58 -2.50
CA ASP A 53 11.36 4.31 -2.09
C ASP A 53 10.37 3.13 -2.18
N VAL A 54 9.09 3.34 -1.83
CA VAL A 54 8.08 2.27 -1.83
C VAL A 54 7.39 2.06 -3.18
N THR A 55 7.30 3.09 -4.02
CA THR A 55 6.61 3.01 -5.33
C THR A 55 7.11 1.87 -6.22
N PRO A 56 8.43 1.63 -6.36
CA PRO A 56 8.93 0.48 -7.13
C PRO A 56 8.41 -0.87 -6.61
N ILE A 57 8.30 -1.02 -5.29
CA ILE A 57 7.80 -2.24 -4.65
C ILE A 57 6.30 -2.42 -4.92
N ILE A 58 5.52 -1.35 -4.77
CA ILE A 58 4.08 -1.35 -5.07
C ILE A 58 3.84 -1.73 -6.54
N ASN A 59 4.64 -1.16 -7.45
CA ASN A 59 4.58 -1.50 -8.87
C ASN A 59 4.93 -2.96 -9.15
N GLU A 60 5.94 -3.52 -8.48
CA GLU A 60 6.32 -4.93 -8.62
C GLU A 60 5.22 -5.87 -8.09
N ILE A 61 4.55 -5.49 -7.00
CA ILE A 61 3.37 -6.21 -6.47
C ILE A 61 2.25 -6.23 -7.51
N ALA A 62 1.89 -5.07 -8.07
CA ALA A 62 0.76 -4.96 -8.98
C ALA A 62 1.02 -5.57 -10.37
N GLN A 63 2.20 -5.30 -10.95
CA GLN A 63 2.50 -5.61 -12.35
C GLN A 63 3.16 -6.97 -12.56
N SER A 64 3.77 -7.54 -11.54
CA SER A 64 4.33 -8.90 -11.60
C SER A 64 3.59 -9.80 -10.63
N PHE A 65 3.86 -9.72 -9.33
CA PHE A 65 3.38 -10.72 -8.37
C PHE A 65 1.86 -10.98 -8.45
N GLY A 66 1.04 -9.93 -8.38
CA GLY A 66 -0.42 -10.04 -8.44
C GLY A 66 -0.94 -10.43 -9.81
N LYS A 67 -0.32 -9.91 -10.89
CA LYS A 67 -0.69 -10.25 -12.26
C LYS A 67 -0.35 -11.71 -12.59
N ASP A 68 0.83 -12.17 -12.23
CA ASP A 68 1.31 -13.52 -12.47
C ASP A 68 0.44 -14.54 -11.73
N PHE A 69 0.03 -14.23 -10.49
CA PHE A 69 -0.93 -15.05 -9.76
C PHE A 69 -2.30 -15.15 -10.46
N GLU A 70 -2.85 -14.01 -10.90
CA GLU A 70 -4.14 -13.98 -11.60
C GLU A 70 -4.07 -14.75 -12.93
N ASP A 71 -2.99 -14.58 -13.69
CA ASP A 71 -2.76 -15.27 -14.95
C ASP A 71 -2.65 -16.79 -14.73
N LEU A 72 -1.95 -17.24 -13.69
CA LEU A 72 -1.85 -18.66 -13.34
C LEU A 72 -3.22 -19.24 -12.95
N LYS A 73 -3.98 -18.52 -12.12
CA LYS A 73 -5.34 -18.91 -11.74
C LYS A 73 -6.23 -19.02 -12.98
N GLN A 74 -6.17 -18.05 -13.90
CA GLN A 74 -6.96 -18.09 -15.13
C GLN A 74 -6.53 -19.23 -16.05
N GLN A 75 -5.23 -19.52 -16.16
CA GLN A 75 -4.74 -20.67 -16.93
C GLN A 75 -5.26 -22.00 -16.37
N ASN A 76 -5.34 -22.13 -15.05
CA ASN A 76 -5.91 -23.30 -14.40
C ASN A 76 -7.42 -23.42 -14.68
N VAL A 77 -8.18 -22.32 -14.55
CA VAL A 77 -9.62 -22.27 -14.88
C VAL A 77 -9.88 -22.61 -16.35
N ASP A 78 -9.04 -22.13 -17.26
CA ASP A 78 -9.13 -22.43 -18.69
C ASP A 78 -8.70 -23.87 -19.05
N GLY A 79 -8.19 -24.65 -18.08
CA GLY A 79 -7.66 -25.99 -18.29
C GLY A 79 -6.33 -26.03 -19.05
N LYS A 80 -5.61 -24.90 -19.14
CA LYS A 80 -4.26 -24.82 -19.76
C LYS A 80 -3.19 -25.42 -18.88
N ILE A 81 -3.38 -25.35 -17.56
CA ILE A 81 -2.55 -26.01 -16.56
C ILE A 81 -3.46 -26.75 -15.58
N ASN A 82 -2.99 -27.87 -15.03
CA ASN A 82 -3.67 -28.59 -13.97
C ASN A 82 -3.29 -28.04 -12.57
N ASP A 83 -3.91 -28.59 -11.52
CA ASP A 83 -3.68 -28.12 -10.15
C ASP A 83 -2.24 -28.34 -9.68
N ALA A 84 -1.60 -29.46 -10.06
CA ALA A 84 -0.21 -29.73 -9.69
C ALA A 84 0.75 -28.72 -10.36
N GLU A 85 0.53 -28.40 -11.64
CA GLU A 85 1.30 -27.39 -12.37
C GLU A 85 1.08 -25.99 -11.77
N LEU A 86 -0.15 -25.65 -11.35
CA LEU A 86 -0.45 -24.41 -10.64
C LEU A 86 0.31 -24.35 -9.31
N GLY A 87 0.26 -25.42 -8.50
CA GLY A 87 0.95 -25.50 -7.22
C GLY A 87 2.47 -25.38 -7.36
N GLU A 88 3.05 -26.03 -8.37
CA GLU A 88 4.47 -25.92 -8.69
C GLU A 88 4.84 -24.49 -9.10
N ALA A 89 4.06 -23.87 -9.99
CA ALA A 89 4.32 -22.50 -10.43
C ALA A 89 4.23 -21.48 -9.28
N ILE A 90 3.23 -21.61 -8.39
CA ILE A 90 3.11 -20.75 -7.20
C ILE A 90 4.30 -21.00 -6.26
N GLY A 91 4.61 -22.26 -5.96
CA GLY A 91 5.65 -22.62 -4.99
C GLY A 91 7.07 -22.28 -5.45
N SER A 92 7.37 -22.44 -6.74
CA SER A 92 8.71 -22.21 -7.30
C SER A 92 8.96 -20.76 -7.70
N ASN A 93 7.91 -19.99 -8.04
CA ASN A 93 8.06 -18.62 -8.55
C ASN A 93 7.49 -17.58 -7.57
N LEU A 94 6.20 -17.67 -7.26
CA LEU A 94 5.51 -16.62 -6.51
C LEU A 94 5.91 -16.61 -5.03
N VAL A 95 6.01 -17.77 -4.37
CA VAL A 95 6.44 -17.81 -2.96
C VAL A 95 7.82 -17.17 -2.78
N PRO A 96 8.87 -17.53 -3.56
CA PRO A 96 10.16 -16.85 -3.50
C PRO A 96 10.11 -15.35 -3.87
N GLN A 97 9.26 -14.95 -4.80
CA GLN A 97 9.08 -13.54 -5.15
C GLN A 97 8.46 -12.75 -3.99
N GLY A 98 7.48 -13.33 -3.29
CA GLY A 98 6.87 -12.76 -2.08
C GLY A 98 7.91 -12.51 -0.99
N VAL A 99 8.81 -13.48 -0.75
CA VAL A 99 9.94 -13.31 0.20
C VAL A 99 10.84 -12.14 -0.21
N LYS A 100 11.20 -12.03 -1.49
CA LYS A 100 12.04 -10.91 -1.97
C LYS A 100 11.34 -9.55 -1.82
N LEU A 101 10.04 -9.50 -2.04
CA LEU A 101 9.25 -8.28 -1.83
C LEU A 101 9.19 -7.90 -0.36
N GLN A 102 9.02 -8.88 0.53
CA GLN A 102 9.08 -8.71 1.97
C GLN A 102 10.44 -8.14 2.40
N ASP A 103 11.53 -8.76 1.96
CA ASP A 103 12.89 -8.31 2.27
C ASP A 103 13.15 -6.88 1.79
N LYS A 104 12.68 -6.53 0.59
CA LYS A 104 12.82 -5.17 0.02
C LYS A 104 12.08 -4.14 0.86
N VAL A 105 10.83 -4.41 1.25
CA VAL A 105 10.03 -3.44 2.01
C VAL A 105 10.60 -3.25 3.41
N GLU A 106 11.05 -4.33 4.07
CA GLU A 106 11.61 -4.28 5.42
C GLU A 106 12.98 -3.56 5.49
N GLN A 107 13.66 -3.39 4.37
CA GLN A 107 14.90 -2.61 4.28
C GLN A 107 14.64 -1.10 4.27
N ILE A 108 13.43 -0.67 3.91
CA ILE A 108 13.06 0.74 3.95
C ILE A 108 12.99 1.19 5.41
N ARG A 109 13.50 2.40 5.68
CA ARG A 109 13.48 2.99 7.02
C ARG A 109 12.52 4.18 6.98
N PRO A 110 11.22 3.96 7.29
CA PRO A 110 10.25 5.03 7.20
C PRO A 110 10.54 6.14 8.23
N PRO A 111 10.27 7.41 7.89
CA PRO A 111 10.17 8.49 8.85
C PRO A 111 9.23 8.12 9.99
N LYS A 112 9.45 8.67 11.20
CA LYS A 112 8.67 8.28 12.40
C LYS A 112 7.15 8.34 12.19
N LYS A 113 6.66 9.35 11.45
CA LYS A 113 5.24 9.55 11.14
C LYS A 113 4.64 8.50 10.20
N LEU A 114 5.47 7.76 9.47
CA LEU A 114 5.07 6.80 8.45
C LEU A 114 5.25 5.35 8.91
N ARG A 115 5.72 5.10 10.15
CA ARG A 115 6.02 3.75 10.63
C ARG A 115 4.79 2.86 10.63
N ASP A 116 3.70 3.32 11.23
CA ASP A 116 2.48 2.53 11.34
C ASP A 116 1.89 2.24 9.95
N THR A 117 1.88 3.25 9.07
CA THR A 117 1.49 3.09 7.66
C THR A 117 2.40 2.10 6.93
N HIS A 118 3.71 2.15 7.14
CA HIS A 118 4.66 1.22 6.53
C HIS A 118 4.45 -0.23 7.00
N GLU A 119 4.11 -0.42 8.28
CA GLU A 119 3.75 -1.75 8.80
C GLU A 119 2.50 -2.32 8.12
N LEU A 120 1.54 -1.49 7.67
CA LEU A 120 0.41 -1.99 6.87
C LEU A 120 0.89 -2.61 5.56
N LEU A 121 1.87 -2.00 4.89
CA LEU A 121 2.45 -2.52 3.63
C LEU A 121 3.21 -3.83 3.86
N ILE A 122 4.04 -3.89 4.92
CA ILE A 122 4.75 -5.11 5.34
C ILE A 122 3.75 -6.24 5.61
N ASN A 123 2.71 -5.97 6.41
CA ASN A 123 1.70 -6.98 6.73
C ASN A 123 0.91 -7.42 5.50
N MET A 124 0.59 -6.51 4.58
CA MET A 124 -0.08 -6.85 3.32
C MET A 124 0.73 -7.86 2.50
N ILE A 125 2.03 -7.63 2.34
CA ILE A 125 2.93 -8.52 1.58
C ILE A 125 3.03 -9.88 2.30
N ALA A 126 3.20 -9.90 3.62
CA ALA A 126 3.24 -11.12 4.41
C ALA A 126 1.96 -11.96 4.26
N LYS A 127 0.78 -11.32 4.30
CA LYS A 127 -0.52 -12.01 4.13
C LYS A 127 -0.68 -12.60 2.72
N ASN A 128 -0.26 -11.87 1.69
CA ASN A 128 -0.22 -12.39 0.33
C ASN A 128 0.70 -13.62 0.21
N GLN A 129 1.90 -13.56 0.79
CA GLN A 129 2.85 -14.69 0.79
C GLN A 129 2.30 -15.92 1.53
N GLN A 130 1.69 -15.71 2.70
CA GLN A 130 1.06 -16.77 3.48
C GLN A 130 -0.07 -17.43 2.69
N ALA A 131 -0.89 -16.64 2.00
CA ALA A 131 -1.95 -17.16 1.14
C ALA A 131 -1.41 -18.05 0.01
N MET A 132 -0.32 -17.64 -0.65
CA MET A 132 0.32 -18.46 -1.68
C MET A 132 0.77 -19.82 -1.12
N THR A 133 1.34 -19.83 0.08
CA THR A 133 1.79 -21.06 0.73
C THR A 133 0.62 -21.97 1.10
N GLU A 134 -0.48 -21.39 1.58
CA GLU A 134 -1.70 -22.15 1.89
C GLU A 134 -2.35 -22.73 0.61
N ILE A 135 -2.31 -22.03 -0.53
CA ILE A 135 -2.75 -22.56 -1.82
C ILE A 135 -1.90 -23.76 -2.24
N VAL A 136 -0.57 -23.66 -2.15
CA VAL A 136 0.34 -24.77 -2.47
C VAL A 136 0.07 -25.98 -1.55
N ALA A 137 -0.14 -25.74 -0.26
CA ALA A 137 -0.47 -26.78 0.70
C ALA A 137 -1.82 -27.45 0.38
N ALA A 138 -2.83 -26.65 0.02
CA ALA A 138 -4.15 -27.14 -0.38
C ALA A 138 -4.06 -28.09 -1.57
N ILE A 139 -3.34 -27.68 -2.62
CA ILE A 139 -3.12 -28.46 -3.84
C ILE A 139 -2.38 -29.76 -3.51
N SER A 140 -1.29 -29.67 -2.75
CA SER A 140 -0.41 -30.81 -2.45
C SER A 140 -1.12 -31.87 -1.59
N ALA A 141 -1.98 -31.43 -0.66
CA ALA A 141 -2.67 -32.32 0.27
C ALA A 141 -4.10 -32.68 -0.14
N GLY A 142 -4.65 -32.03 -1.18
CA GLY A 142 -6.07 -32.11 -1.51
C GLY A 142 -6.97 -31.56 -0.39
N ASP A 143 -6.48 -30.60 0.41
CA ASP A 143 -7.16 -30.08 1.59
C ASP A 143 -7.87 -28.76 1.29
N ALA A 144 -9.19 -28.83 1.07
CA ALA A 144 -10.01 -27.65 0.79
C ALA A 144 -10.08 -26.63 1.95
N SER A 145 -9.79 -27.03 3.19
CA SER A 145 -9.75 -26.10 4.34
C SER A 145 -8.63 -25.06 4.17
N LYS A 146 -7.54 -25.45 3.50
CA LYS A 146 -6.41 -24.57 3.19
C LYS A 146 -6.75 -23.51 2.13
N ILE A 147 -7.65 -23.81 1.19
CA ILE A 147 -8.20 -22.80 0.29
C ILE A 147 -9.01 -21.75 1.05
N THR A 148 -9.79 -22.17 2.05
CA THR A 148 -10.55 -21.23 2.90
C THR A 148 -9.61 -20.30 3.65
N SER A 149 -8.59 -20.87 4.30
CA SER A 149 -7.51 -20.12 4.98
C SER A 149 -6.80 -19.15 4.04
N ALA A 150 -6.44 -19.57 2.82
CA ALA A 150 -5.85 -18.69 1.82
C ALA A 150 -6.77 -17.53 1.43
N ASN A 151 -8.07 -17.76 1.29
CA ASN A 151 -9.05 -16.72 0.97
C ASN A 151 -9.19 -15.68 2.08
N ASP A 152 -9.15 -16.11 3.35
CA ASP A 152 -9.18 -15.23 4.50
C ASP A 152 -7.93 -14.34 4.52
N LEU A 153 -6.76 -14.92 4.28
CA LEU A 153 -5.47 -14.20 4.18
C LEU A 153 -5.48 -13.17 3.03
N LEU A 154 -5.97 -13.54 1.84
CA LEU A 154 -6.10 -12.60 0.72
C LEU A 154 -7.12 -11.48 1.01
N THR A 155 -8.17 -11.78 1.78
CA THR A 155 -9.15 -10.78 2.21
C THR A 155 -8.53 -9.79 3.19
N GLU A 156 -7.74 -10.27 4.15
CA GLU A 156 -6.99 -9.43 5.07
C GLU A 156 -5.94 -8.58 4.33
N ALA A 157 -5.21 -9.17 3.38
CA ALA A 157 -4.25 -8.45 2.54
C ALA A 157 -4.93 -7.28 1.79
N ARG A 158 -6.07 -7.51 1.15
CA ARG A 158 -6.84 -6.43 0.47
C ARG A 158 -7.33 -5.36 1.43
N LYS A 159 -7.62 -5.71 2.69
CA LYS A 159 -7.98 -4.71 3.71
C LYS A 159 -6.76 -3.84 4.03
N LEU A 160 -5.61 -4.46 4.29
CA LEU A 160 -4.35 -3.75 4.57
C LEU A 160 -3.92 -2.86 3.41
N GLU A 161 -4.11 -3.30 2.17
CA GLU A 161 -3.88 -2.49 0.97
C GLU A 161 -4.70 -1.20 0.97
N ARG A 162 -6.01 -1.30 1.26
CA ARG A 162 -6.89 -0.13 1.33
C ARG A 162 -6.52 0.80 2.49
N ASP A 163 -6.27 0.23 3.66
CA ASP A 163 -5.89 1.00 4.84
C ASP A 163 -4.57 1.77 4.58
N TYR A 164 -3.58 1.10 3.99
CA TYR A 164 -2.32 1.73 3.55
C TYR A 164 -2.58 2.88 2.57
N ALA A 165 -3.39 2.65 1.54
CA ALA A 165 -3.69 3.66 0.53
C ALA A 165 -4.38 4.90 1.13
N TYR A 166 -5.35 4.71 2.03
CA TYR A 166 -6.05 5.80 2.71
C TYR A 166 -5.13 6.60 3.62
N GLU A 167 -4.28 5.94 4.41
CA GLU A 167 -3.33 6.64 5.27
C GLU A 167 -2.31 7.45 4.46
N MET A 168 -1.80 6.88 3.37
CA MET A 168 -0.89 7.60 2.46
C MET A 168 -1.56 8.84 1.85
N GLU A 169 -2.84 8.73 1.49
CA GLU A 169 -3.61 9.84 0.93
C GLU A 169 -3.84 10.95 1.96
N ASP A 170 -4.22 10.59 3.18
CA ASP A 170 -4.43 11.55 4.26
C ASP A 170 -3.15 12.28 4.66
N ILE A 171 -2.01 11.57 4.70
CA ILE A 171 -0.70 12.17 4.96
C ILE A 171 -0.31 13.13 3.82
N ALA A 172 -0.51 12.73 2.56
CA ALA A 172 -0.22 13.57 1.40
C ALA A 172 -1.04 14.88 1.43
N LYS A 173 -2.36 14.78 1.70
CA LYS A 173 -3.25 15.94 1.87
C LYS A 173 -2.78 16.85 3.00
N GLY A 174 -2.30 16.30 4.11
CA GLY A 174 -1.70 17.05 5.21
C GLY A 174 -0.51 17.94 4.80
N TYR A 175 0.20 17.56 3.73
CA TYR A 175 1.30 18.33 3.14
C TYR A 175 0.90 19.20 1.92
N GLY A 176 -0.39 19.23 1.57
CA GLY A 176 -0.89 19.89 0.36
C GLY A 176 -0.31 19.26 -0.90
N LEU A 177 -0.23 17.92 -0.92
CA LEU A 177 0.22 17.12 -2.04
C LEU A 177 -0.91 16.18 -2.49
N GLU A 178 -0.91 15.80 -3.76
CA GLU A 178 -1.74 14.74 -4.32
C GLU A 178 -0.84 13.53 -4.64
N LEU A 179 -1.22 12.32 -4.22
CA LEU A 179 -0.45 11.10 -4.49
C LEU A 179 -0.26 10.85 -6.00
N SER A 180 -1.24 11.24 -6.82
CA SER A 180 -1.17 11.10 -8.29
C SER A 180 -0.05 11.92 -8.93
N ASP A 181 0.44 12.95 -8.23
CA ASP A 181 1.48 13.85 -8.72
C ASP A 181 2.88 13.37 -8.34
N MET A 182 2.96 12.34 -7.49
CA MET A 182 4.20 11.70 -7.05
C MET A 182 4.48 10.48 -7.95
N LYS A 183 5.72 10.34 -8.42
CA LYS A 183 6.13 9.34 -9.42
C LYS A 183 6.82 8.15 -8.82
#